data_AF-A0A9W9FC12-F1
#
_entry.id   AF-A0A9W9FC12-F1
#
_cell.length_a   1.000
_cell.length_b   1.000
_cell.length_c   1.000
_cell.angle_alpha   90.00
_cell.angle_beta   90.00
_cell.angle_gamma   90.00
#
_symmetry.space_group_name_H-M   'P 1'
#
loop_
_entity.id
_entity.type
_entity.pdbx_description
1 polymer ?
#
loop_
_entity_poly.entity_id
_entity_poly.type
_entity_poly.pdbx_seq_one_letter_code
_entity_poly.pdbx_strand_id
1 'polypeptide(L)' 'MASVFPGSAVLEQASVGHSAIGSPSSCLLKNIQNYLNGKLPPANRTCQPDTIPFQSSRSA' A
#
# COMPACT_ATOMS: atom_id res chain seq x y z
N MET A 1 -9.83 -12.40 4.01
CA MET A 1 -8.83 -12.95 4.94
C MET A 1 -8.82 -12.23 6.30
N ALA A 2 -8.54 -10.92 6.38
CA ALA A 2 -8.34 -10.24 7.67
C ALA A 2 -9.47 -10.42 8.71
N SER A 3 -10.74 -10.51 8.29
CA SER A 3 -11.89 -10.68 9.19
C SER A 3 -11.86 -11.95 10.06
N VAL A 4 -11.05 -12.97 9.70
CA VAL A 4 -10.87 -14.19 10.50
C VAL A 4 -9.57 -14.20 11.31
N PHE A 5 -8.79 -13.12 11.29
CA PHE A 5 -7.56 -12.96 12.07
C PHE A 5 -7.70 -11.76 13.02
N PRO A 6 -8.17 -11.98 14.27
CA PRO A 6 -8.33 -10.92 15.27
C PRO A 6 -7.02 -10.14 15.49
N GLY A 7 -7.12 -8.82 15.58
CA GLY A 7 -5.97 -7.94 15.73
C GLY A 7 -5.18 -7.69 14.44
N SER A 8 -5.55 -8.28 13.31
CA SER A 8 -4.98 -7.92 12.00
C SER A 8 -5.62 -6.64 11.43
N ALA A 9 -4.88 -5.96 10.55
CA ALA A 9 -5.36 -4.79 9.81
C ALA A 9 -5.13 -4.99 8.31
N VAL A 10 -6.02 -4.44 7.48
CA VAL A 10 -5.88 -4.45 6.01
C VAL A 10 -5.10 -3.20 5.57
N LEU A 11 -4.09 -3.42 4.73
CA LEU A 11 -3.39 -2.38 3.99
C LEU A 11 -3.68 -2.57 2.50
N GLU A 12 -4.37 -1.60 1.91
CA GLU A 12 -4.70 -1.62 0.50
C GLU A 12 -3.66 -0.86 -0.32
N GLN A 13 -3.21 -1.42 -1.43
CA GLN A 13 -2.43 -0.73 -2.46
C GLN A 13 -3.36 -0.50 -3.65
N ALA A 14 -3.73 0.76 -3.91
CA ALA A 14 -4.62 1.15 -4.99
C ALA A 14 -3.86 1.30 -6.32
N SER A 15 -3.15 0.25 -6.73
CA SER A 15 -2.38 0.21 -7.98
C SER A 15 -3.00 -0.74 -9.00
N VAL A 16 -2.64 -0.56 -10.27
CA VAL A 16 -2.97 -1.54 -11.31
C VAL A 16 -2.06 -2.78 -11.21
N GLY A 17 -2.57 -3.93 -11.67
CA GLY A 17 -1.82 -5.19 -11.76
C GLY A 17 -1.98 -6.15 -10.57
N HIS A 18 -1.30 -7.28 -10.66
CA HIS A 18 -1.19 -8.28 -9.59
C HIS A 18 0.28 -8.67 -9.43
N SER A 19 0.92 -8.58 -8.26
CA SER A 19 0.44 -8.32 -6.89
C SER A 19 0.87 -6.93 -6.35
N ALA A 20 0.51 -6.58 -5.11
CA ALA A 20 0.89 -5.30 -4.48
C ALA A 20 2.42 -5.03 -4.46
N ILE A 21 3.24 -6.09 -4.50
CA ILE A 21 4.71 -5.99 -4.57
C ILE A 21 5.19 -5.73 -6.01
N GLY A 22 4.42 -6.13 -7.01
CA GLY A 22 4.73 -5.88 -8.43
C GLY A 22 4.48 -4.44 -8.87
N SER A 23 3.73 -3.66 -8.09
CA SER A 23 3.56 -2.21 -8.27
C SER A 23 3.64 -1.52 -6.91
N PRO A 24 4.82 -1.56 -6.27
CA PRO A 24 4.98 -1.06 -4.92
C PRO A 24 4.91 0.48 -4.93
N SER A 25 4.57 1.04 -3.78
CA SER A 25 4.73 2.47 -3.53
C SER A 25 5.48 2.73 -2.23
N SER A 26 6.03 3.93 -2.11
CA SER A 26 6.72 4.42 -0.92
C SER A 26 5.85 4.27 0.34
N CYS A 27 4.55 4.54 0.23
CA CYS A 27 3.56 4.33 1.27
C CYS A 27 3.46 2.86 1.71
N LEU A 28 3.40 1.93 0.75
CA LEU A 28 3.31 0.49 1.03
C LEU A 28 4.57 0.01 1.72
N LEU A 29 5.75 0.34 1.18
CA LEU A 29 7.05 -0.08 1.73
C LEU A 29 7.25 0.44 3.15
N LYS A 30 6.87 1.69 3.43
CA LYS A 30 6.96 2.26 4.78
C LYS A 30 6.05 1.56 5.78
N ASN A 31 4.83 1.19 5.39
CA ASN A 31 3.94 0.42 6.27
C ASN A 31 4.45 -1.00 6.51
N ILE A 32 5.06 -1.64 5.51
CA ILE A 32 5.72 -2.95 5.69
C ILE A 32 6.87 -2.83 6.70
N GLN A 33 7.73 -1.82 6.57
CA GLN A 33 8.81 -1.58 7.55
C GLN A 33 8.25 -1.33 8.96
N ASN A 34 7.19 -0.53 9.09
CA ASN A 34 6.53 -0.31 10.37
C ASN A 34 5.95 -1.60 10.96
N TYR A 35 5.34 -2.45 10.13
CA TYR A 35 4.82 -3.76 10.54
C TYR A 35 5.93 -4.65 11.10
N LEU A 36 7.08 -4.70 10.43
CA LEU A 36 8.25 -5.44 10.92
C LEU A 36 8.80 -4.88 12.25
N ASN A 37 8.47 -3.62 12.59
CA ASN A 37 8.75 -3.01 13.89
C ASN A 37 7.57 -3.14 14.88
N GLY A 38 6.59 -4.00 14.60
CA GLY A 38 5.45 -4.27 15.48
C GLY A 38 4.32 -3.24 15.42
N LYS A 39 4.31 -2.33 14.43
CA LYS A 39 3.27 -1.31 14.28
C LYS A 39 2.35 -1.64 13.12
N LEU A 40 1.06 -1.81 13.42
CA LEU A 40 0.03 -1.99 12.40
C LEU A 40 -0.32 -0.67 11.70
N PRO A 41 -0.74 -0.71 10.42
CA PRO A 41 -1.34 0.45 9.78
C PRO A 41 -2.66 0.83 10.47
N PRO A 42 -3.09 2.10 10.37
CA PRO A 42 -4.42 2.49 10.82
C PRO A 42 -5.50 1.75 10.03
N ALA A 43 -6.70 1.66 10.62
CA ALA A 43 -7.85 1.04 9.95
C ALA A 43 -8.15 1.74 8.61
N ASN A 44 -8.54 0.95 7.61
CA ASN A 44 -8.89 1.41 6.26
C ASN A 44 -7.76 2.20 5.58
N ARG A 45 -6.50 1.82 5.79
CA ARG A 45 -5.36 2.49 5.14
C ARG A 45 -5.23 2.05 3.69
N THR A 46 -5.39 3.00 2.78
CA THR A 46 -5.06 2.85 1.36
C THR A 46 -3.77 3.62 1.02
N CYS A 47 -2.88 2.96 0.29
CA CYS A 47 -1.69 3.55 -0.32
C CYS A 47 -1.96 3.77 -1.81
N GLN A 48 -1.66 4.98 -2.28
CA GLN A 48 -1.69 5.30 -3.71
C GLN A 48 -0.36 4.88 -4.37
N PRO A 49 -0.36 4.64 -5.68
CA PRO A 49 0.87 4.41 -6.43
C PRO A 49 1.68 5.70 -6.51
N ASP A 50 3.02 5.58 -6.50
CA ASP A 50 3.90 6.75 -6.66
C ASP A 50 3.87 7.29 -8.10
N THR A 51 3.54 6.43 -9.07
CA THR A 51 3.47 6.76 -10.49
C THR A 51 2.18 6.23 -11.08
N ILE A 52 1.48 7.08 -11.84
CA ILE A 52 0.29 6.67 -12.61
C ILE A 52 0.75 6.30 -14.03
N PRO A 53 0.46 5.08 -14.51
CA PRO A 53 0.83 4.67 -15.87
C PRO A 53 0.30 5.65 -16.92
N PHE A 54 1.13 5.96 -17.91
CA PHE A 54 0.78 6.83 -19.04
C PHE A 54 0.41 8.28 -18.69
N GLN A 55 0.60 8.73 -17.45
CA GLN A 55 0.62 10.16 -17.15
C GLN A 55 2.01 10.72 -17.46
N SER A 56 2.10 11.58 -18.47
CA SER A 56 3.29 12.40 -18.68
C SER A 56 3.42 13.36 -17.50
N SER A 57 4.63 13.55 -16.97
CA SER A 57 4.94 14.63 -16.04
C SER A 57 4.61 15.94 -16.74
N ARG A 58 3.41 16.46 -16.48
CA ARG A 58 2.94 17.72 -17.02
C ARG A 58 3.74 18.82 -16.33
N SER A 59 4.89 19.17 -16.90
CA SER A 59 5.52 20.46 -16.65
C SER A 59 4.53 21.51 -17.14
N ALA A 60 3.82 22.11 -16.20
CA ALA A 60 3.18 23.41 -16.40
C ALA A 60 4.26 24.50 -16.32
#